data_AF-A0A423VR80-F1
#
_entry.id   AF-A0A423VR80-F1
#
_cell.length_a   1.000
_cell.length_b   1.000
_cell.length_c   1.000
_cell.angle_alpha   90.00
_cell.angle_beta   90.00
_cell.angle_gamma   90.00
#
_symmetry.space_group_name_H-M   'P 1'
#
loop_
_entity.id
_entity.type
_entity.pdbx_description
1 polymer ?
#
loop_
_entity_poly.entity_id
_entity_poly.type
_entity_poly.pdbx_seq_one_letter_code
_entity_poly.pdbx_strand_id
1 'polypeptide(L)'
;MRPPGASNYHTSTTAHLFATGKAYLTFYKTGFRHIYINTRLVWSLSAAAGIPPDHTPAGDTASPPTKRPALAAGGTTRSAELLRRRWRHDVRRLPLFALMLLVCGEFTPLVVLAVPGVVPITCRIPQQVEKLRRRAEDRRAFSFGRLEGKYGREGLCEEVGGGDAGGEVVAPGGGGGGAESGALAPVQTRKEYRQLAPADITAHVARSLNLISSLWDSVPLSLLPDTLVGVVAARRVRQHLRYLDRDNHLLHQAGGVGALEEDEVLLACEDRGIWPVGKKEEGDSGGGSGGGLLSSARENLRRWLYLVGDGRGPVAGRDDPWSAERAAEREARMVVLMLRREWPREQTAVRTSAHLLQAKGE
;
A
#
# COMPACT_ATOMS: atom_id res chain seq x y z
N MET A 1 -58.01 14.46 -13.78
CA MET A 1 -56.81 14.49 -14.65
C MET A 1 -55.78 13.53 -14.07
N ARG A 2 -55.48 12.44 -14.79
CA ARG A 2 -54.54 11.37 -14.40
C ARG A 2 -53.37 11.44 -15.40
N PRO A 3 -52.10 11.42 -14.98
CA PRO A 3 -50.99 11.50 -15.94
C PRO A 3 -50.90 10.20 -16.75
N PRO A 4 -50.71 10.28 -18.08
CA PRO A 4 -50.49 9.12 -18.93
C PRO A 4 -49.00 8.76 -18.99
N GLY A 5 -48.72 7.45 -19.08
CA GLY A 5 -47.46 6.97 -19.67
C GLY A 5 -46.37 6.51 -18.70
N ALA A 6 -46.65 5.54 -17.84
CA ALA A 6 -45.60 4.62 -17.41
C ALA A 6 -45.44 3.55 -18.50
N SER A 7 -44.51 3.75 -19.44
CA SER A 7 -44.13 2.73 -20.42
C SER A 7 -43.49 1.55 -19.70
N ASN A 8 -44.15 0.39 -19.75
CA ASN A 8 -43.59 -0.88 -19.29
C ASN A 8 -42.34 -1.22 -20.12
N TYR A 9 -41.15 -1.07 -19.55
CA TYR A 9 -39.91 -1.56 -20.15
C TYR A 9 -39.82 -3.09 -19.96
N HIS A 10 -40.53 -3.87 -20.77
CA HIS A 10 -40.19 -5.27 -20.97
C HIS A 10 -39.03 -5.36 -21.96
N THR A 11 -37.82 -4.97 -21.54
CA THR A 11 -36.61 -5.35 -22.28
C THR A 11 -36.52 -6.87 -22.17
N SER A 12 -36.62 -7.59 -23.29
CA SER A 12 -36.56 -9.04 -23.28
C SER A 12 -35.26 -9.50 -22.63
N THR A 13 -35.36 -10.49 -21.74
CA THR A 13 -34.24 -11.05 -20.98
C THR A 13 -33.06 -11.41 -21.90
N THR A 14 -33.33 -11.92 -23.09
CA THR A 14 -32.33 -12.28 -24.11
C THR A 14 -31.59 -11.08 -24.68
N ALA A 15 -32.29 -9.98 -24.99
CA ALA A 15 -31.65 -8.74 -25.44
C ALA A 15 -30.77 -8.13 -24.35
N HIS A 16 -31.23 -8.19 -23.09
CA HIS A 16 -30.44 -7.75 -21.94
C HIS A 16 -29.18 -8.62 -21.73
N LEU A 17 -29.29 -9.95 -21.85
CA LEU A 17 -28.13 -10.85 -21.75
C LEU A 17 -27.12 -10.59 -22.88
N PHE A 18 -27.58 -10.40 -24.11
CA PHE A 18 -26.69 -10.11 -25.24
C PHE A 18 -25.99 -8.75 -25.10
N ALA A 19 -26.73 -7.71 -24.67
CA ALA A 19 -26.16 -6.40 -24.38
C ALA A 19 -25.12 -6.47 -23.26
N THR A 20 -25.40 -7.26 -22.21
CA THR A 20 -24.48 -7.51 -21.10
C THR A 20 -23.20 -8.23 -21.58
N GLY A 21 -23.33 -9.27 -22.40
CA GLY A 21 -22.19 -9.99 -23.00
C GLY A 21 -21.31 -9.07 -23.86
N LYS A 22 -21.93 -8.23 -24.70
CA LYS A 22 -21.22 -7.24 -25.53
C LYS A 22 -20.47 -6.21 -24.69
N ALA A 23 -21.06 -5.75 -23.58
CA ALA A 23 -20.40 -4.83 -22.66
C ALA A 23 -19.14 -5.45 -22.04
N TYR A 24 -19.22 -6.70 -21.56
CA TYR A 24 -18.08 -7.42 -20.99
C TYR A 24 -16.98 -7.68 -22.02
N LEU A 25 -17.32 -8.09 -23.24
CA LEU A 25 -16.32 -8.30 -24.30
C LEU A 25 -15.59 -7.00 -24.64
N THR A 26 -16.33 -5.88 -24.70
CA THR A 26 -15.75 -4.55 -24.93
C THR A 26 -14.81 -4.16 -23.79
N PHE A 27 -15.21 -4.40 -22.54
CA PHE A 27 -14.41 -4.14 -21.35
C PHE A 27 -13.12 -4.97 -21.30
N TYR A 28 -13.17 -6.26 -21.62
CA TYR A 28 -11.94 -7.07 -21.68
C TYR A 28 -11.03 -6.61 -22.82
N LYS A 29 -11.59 -6.29 -23.98
CA LYS A 29 -10.82 -5.75 -25.11
C LYS A 29 -10.09 -4.46 -24.75
N THR A 30 -10.73 -3.53 -24.04
CA THR A 30 -10.07 -2.31 -23.57
C THR A 30 -9.00 -2.63 -22.54
N GLY A 31 -9.26 -3.55 -21.62
CA GLY A 31 -8.28 -4.04 -20.63
C GLY A 31 -7.01 -4.61 -21.27
N PHE A 32 -7.14 -5.47 -22.29
CA PHE A 32 -6.00 -5.99 -23.06
C PHE A 32 -5.25 -4.90 -23.82
N ARG A 33 -5.97 -3.94 -24.43
CA ARG A 33 -5.35 -2.80 -25.12
C ARG A 33 -4.50 -1.98 -24.15
N HIS A 34 -4.95 -1.77 -22.92
CA HIS A 34 -4.16 -1.06 -21.90
C HIS A 34 -2.89 -1.83 -21.52
N ILE A 35 -2.96 -3.17 -21.39
CA ILE A 35 -1.76 -3.99 -21.14
C ILE A 35 -0.76 -3.87 -22.29
N TYR A 36 -1.23 -3.89 -23.54
CA TYR A 36 -0.39 -3.70 -24.71
C TYR A 36 0.30 -2.32 -24.71
N ILE A 37 -0.47 -1.24 -24.47
CA ILE A 37 0.08 0.13 -24.38
C ILE A 37 1.12 0.22 -23.26
N ASN A 38 0.81 -0.31 -22.07
CA ASN A 38 1.72 -0.32 -20.94
C ASN A 38 3.01 -1.10 -21.25
N THR A 39 2.90 -2.22 -21.97
CA THR A 39 4.06 -3.02 -22.41
C THR A 39 4.95 -2.21 -23.34
N ARG A 40 4.36 -1.54 -24.32
CA ARG A 40 5.09 -0.67 -25.24
C ARG A 40 5.78 0.49 -24.52
N LEU A 41 5.11 1.11 -23.53
CA LEU A 41 5.67 2.19 -22.72
C LEU A 41 6.83 1.73 -21.84
N VAL A 42 6.70 0.55 -21.20
CA VAL A 42 7.80 -0.02 -20.40
C VAL A 42 9.00 -0.33 -21.29
N TRP A 43 8.79 -0.93 -22.46
CA TRP A 43 9.87 -1.20 -23.41
C TRP A 43 10.52 0.07 -23.93
N SER A 44 9.75 1.13 -24.23
CA SER A 44 10.32 2.41 -24.64
C SER A 44 11.14 3.07 -23.53
N LEU A 45 10.71 2.94 -22.28
CA LEU A 45 11.49 3.43 -21.12
C LEU A 45 12.79 2.65 -20.93
N SER A 46 12.77 1.33 -21.14
CA SER A 46 13.98 0.49 -21.07
C SER A 46 14.95 0.81 -22.21
N ALA A 47 14.45 0.95 -23.43
CA ALA A 47 15.26 1.34 -24.59
C ALA A 47 15.86 2.75 -24.44
N ALA A 48 15.09 3.70 -23.91
CA ALA A 48 15.55 5.07 -23.63
C ALA A 48 16.59 5.14 -22.49
N ALA A 49 16.63 4.14 -21.60
CA ALA A 49 17.61 4.05 -20.52
C ALA A 49 18.97 3.46 -20.95
N GLY A 50 19.15 3.15 -22.24
CA GLY A 50 20.44 2.67 -22.78
C GLY A 50 20.86 1.27 -22.32
N ILE A 51 19.94 0.49 -21.73
CA ILE A 51 20.15 -0.93 -21.43
C ILE A 51 19.45 -1.71 -22.55
N PRO A 52 20.18 -2.28 -23.52
CA PRO A 52 19.56 -3.16 -24.51
C PRO A 52 18.95 -4.35 -23.76
N PRO A 53 17.71 -4.77 -24.06
CA PRO A 53 17.30 -6.12 -23.73
C PRO A 53 18.28 -7.09 -24.41
N ASP A 54 18.76 -8.09 -23.69
CA ASP A 54 19.80 -9.06 -24.06
C ASP A 54 19.36 -10.04 -25.17
N HIS A 55 18.84 -9.50 -26.28
CA HIS A 55 18.40 -10.23 -27.45
C HIS A 55 18.82 -9.47 -28.71
N THR A 56 20.09 -9.59 -29.08
CA THR A 56 20.57 -9.28 -30.43
C THR A 56 20.65 -10.58 -31.24
N PRO A 57 19.70 -10.86 -32.15
CA PRO A 57 20.04 -11.44 -33.43
C PRO A 57 20.66 -10.33 -34.30
N ALA A 58 21.72 -10.66 -35.02
CA ALA A 58 22.44 -9.73 -35.88
C ALA A 58 21.56 -9.28 -37.05
N GLY A 59 21.40 -7.96 -37.20
CA GLY A 59 20.91 -7.32 -38.43
C GLY A 59 19.44 -6.94 -38.39
N ASP A 60 19.13 -5.75 -37.86
CA ASP A 60 18.10 -4.90 -38.44
C ASP A 60 18.26 -3.46 -37.97
N THR A 61 18.55 -2.58 -38.93
CA THR A 61 18.68 -1.13 -38.76
C THR A 61 17.31 -0.47 -38.75
N ALA A 62 16.84 -0.03 -37.58
CA ALA A 62 15.70 0.90 -37.49
C ALA A 62 16.13 2.19 -36.80
N SER A 63 16.05 3.28 -37.56
CA SER A 63 16.41 4.65 -37.18
C SER A 63 15.69 5.16 -35.91
N PRO A 64 16.33 6.03 -35.12
CA PRO A 64 15.81 6.48 -33.84
C PRO A 64 14.73 7.57 -34.00
N PRO A 65 13.60 7.53 -33.25
CA PRO A 65 12.74 8.69 -33.12
C PRO A 65 13.42 9.75 -32.24
N THR A 66 13.35 10.97 -32.74
CA THR A 66 14.02 12.20 -32.31
C THR A 66 13.48 12.79 -31.01
N LYS A 67 14.43 13.32 -30.21
CA LYS A 67 14.37 14.29 -29.09
C LYS A 67 13.02 14.51 -28.38
N ARG A 68 12.93 14.09 -27.10
CA ARG A 68 12.18 14.75 -26.01
C ARG A 68 12.86 14.48 -24.64
N PRO A 69 12.62 15.34 -23.64
CA PRO A 69 13.69 15.95 -22.84
C PRO A 69 14.13 15.12 -21.64
N ALA A 70 15.41 15.27 -21.30
CA ALA A 70 15.98 15.10 -19.98
C ALA A 70 15.68 13.79 -19.23
N LEU A 71 16.10 12.66 -19.79
CA LEU A 71 16.74 11.61 -18.97
C LEU A 71 18.20 12.01 -18.63
N ALA A 72 18.45 13.31 -18.50
CA ALA A 72 19.76 13.92 -18.29
C ALA A 72 20.03 14.07 -16.79
N ALA A 73 19.99 12.94 -16.07
CA ALA A 73 20.60 12.72 -14.75
C ALA A 73 20.27 11.32 -14.21
N GLY A 74 20.34 10.25 -15.02
CA GLY A 74 20.41 8.84 -14.56
C GLY A 74 19.28 8.30 -13.66
N GLY A 75 18.23 9.07 -13.35
CA GLY A 75 17.20 8.71 -12.38
C GLY A 75 15.89 8.26 -13.04
N THR A 76 15.29 7.22 -12.48
CA THR A 76 13.94 6.73 -12.84
C THR A 76 12.87 7.60 -12.18
N THR A 77 11.91 8.15 -12.94
CA THR A 77 10.77 8.89 -12.37
C THR A 77 9.82 7.98 -11.58
N ARG A 78 9.04 8.51 -10.62
CA ARG A 78 8.00 7.76 -9.87
C ARG A 78 7.01 7.05 -10.78
N SER A 79 6.47 7.76 -11.77
CA SER A 79 5.48 7.22 -12.72
C SER A 79 6.03 6.04 -13.52
N ALA A 80 7.28 6.11 -13.98
CA ALA A 80 7.96 5.01 -14.64
C ALA A 80 8.07 3.76 -13.75
N GLU A 81 8.41 3.92 -12.47
CA GLU A 81 8.52 2.80 -11.53
C GLU A 81 7.15 2.17 -11.24
N LEU A 82 6.12 2.99 -10.99
CA LEU A 82 4.74 2.52 -10.81
C LEU A 82 4.24 1.78 -12.05
N LEU A 83 4.53 2.29 -13.25
CA LEU A 83 4.17 1.66 -14.51
C LEU A 83 4.82 0.27 -14.64
N ARG A 84 6.13 0.14 -14.40
CA ARG A 84 6.83 -1.17 -14.44
C ARG A 84 6.23 -2.16 -13.45
N ARG A 85 5.91 -1.70 -12.23
CA ARG A 85 5.36 -2.53 -11.17
C ARG A 85 3.96 -3.06 -11.53
N ARG A 86 3.07 -2.18 -12.01
CA ARG A 86 1.72 -2.55 -12.48
C ARG A 86 1.78 -3.46 -13.70
N TRP A 87 2.62 -3.13 -14.68
CA TRP A 87 2.84 -3.95 -15.87
C TRP A 87 3.30 -5.37 -15.53
N ARG A 88 4.30 -5.52 -14.64
CA ARG A 88 4.78 -6.84 -14.18
C ARG A 88 3.69 -7.64 -13.49
N HIS A 89 2.78 -6.98 -12.78
CA HIS A 89 1.62 -7.63 -12.17
C HIS A 89 0.66 -8.20 -13.22
N ASP A 90 0.35 -7.41 -14.25
CA ASP A 90 -0.62 -7.75 -15.29
C ASP A 90 -0.07 -8.81 -16.25
N VAL A 91 1.15 -8.65 -16.75
CA VAL A 91 1.78 -9.60 -17.69
C VAL A 91 1.95 -10.98 -17.08
N ARG A 92 2.23 -11.08 -15.78
CA ARG A 92 2.32 -12.40 -15.10
C ARG A 92 0.98 -13.12 -14.99
N ARG A 93 -0.13 -12.39 -15.01
CA ARG A 93 -1.49 -12.95 -14.92
C ARG A 93 -2.12 -13.17 -16.29
N LEU A 94 -1.57 -12.53 -17.32
CA LEU A 94 -2.06 -12.60 -18.68
C LEU A 94 -2.17 -14.05 -19.23
N PRO A 95 -1.19 -14.95 -19.04
CA PRO A 95 -1.30 -16.31 -19.57
C PRO A 95 -2.46 -17.09 -18.95
N LEU A 96 -2.61 -17.01 -17.63
CA LEU A 96 -3.68 -17.70 -16.91
C LEU A 96 -5.06 -17.10 -17.26
N PHE A 97 -5.13 -15.77 -17.37
CA PHE A 97 -6.35 -15.08 -17.76
C PHE A 97 -6.77 -15.40 -19.21
N ALA A 98 -5.80 -15.48 -20.13
CA ALA A 98 -6.05 -15.85 -21.52
C ALA A 98 -6.52 -17.30 -21.64
N LEU A 99 -5.92 -18.23 -20.89
CA LEU A 99 -6.37 -19.62 -20.82
C LEU A 99 -7.80 -19.72 -20.27
N MET A 100 -8.12 -18.96 -19.21
CA MET A 100 -9.46 -18.92 -18.65
C MET A 100 -10.49 -18.39 -19.66
N LEU A 101 -10.17 -17.32 -20.41
CA LEU A 101 -11.04 -16.82 -21.48
C LEU A 101 -11.25 -17.85 -22.59
N LEU A 102 -10.20 -18.59 -22.96
CA LEU A 102 -10.29 -19.64 -23.98
C LEU A 102 -11.20 -20.79 -23.54
N VAL A 103 -11.10 -21.21 -22.28
CA VAL A 103 -11.90 -22.33 -21.73
C VAL A 103 -13.34 -21.91 -21.42
N CYS A 104 -13.53 -20.75 -20.79
CA CYS A 104 -14.83 -20.30 -20.29
C CYS A 104 -15.63 -19.49 -21.32
N GLY A 105 -14.98 -18.97 -22.37
CA GLY A 105 -15.62 -18.20 -23.43
C GLY A 105 -16.50 -17.08 -22.89
N GLU A 106 -17.79 -17.11 -23.24
CA GLU A 106 -18.80 -16.14 -22.82
C GLU A 106 -19.17 -16.22 -21.32
N PHE A 107 -18.85 -17.31 -20.63
CA PHE A 107 -19.08 -17.48 -19.19
C PHE A 107 -17.96 -16.90 -18.32
N THR A 108 -16.90 -16.34 -18.93
CA THR A 108 -15.77 -15.77 -18.20
C THR A 108 -16.16 -14.73 -17.14
N PRO A 109 -17.15 -13.83 -17.34
CA PRO A 109 -17.60 -12.92 -16.28
C PRO A 109 -18.04 -13.61 -14.99
N LEU A 110 -18.67 -14.78 -15.06
CA LEU A 110 -19.08 -15.53 -13.86
C LEU A 110 -17.87 -16.11 -13.11
N VAL A 111 -16.89 -16.63 -13.85
CA VAL A 111 -15.66 -17.20 -13.28
C VAL A 111 -14.77 -16.11 -12.65
N VAL A 112 -14.69 -14.95 -13.30
CA VAL A 112 -13.96 -13.77 -12.78
C VAL A 112 -14.55 -13.27 -11.46
N LEU A 113 -15.87 -13.36 -11.27
CA LEU A 113 -16.50 -13.01 -10.01
C LEU A 113 -16.13 -13.99 -8.89
N ALA A 114 -15.94 -15.28 -9.21
CA ALA A 114 -15.51 -16.29 -8.25
C ALA A 114 -14.01 -16.18 -7.91
N VAL A 115 -13.16 -15.85 -8.90
CA VAL A 115 -11.69 -15.86 -8.74
C VAL A 115 -11.06 -14.53 -9.18
N PRO A 116 -11.20 -13.44 -8.40
CA PRO A 116 -10.72 -12.11 -8.78
C PRO A 116 -9.18 -12.00 -8.85
N GLY A 117 -8.44 -12.94 -8.24
CA GLY A 117 -6.97 -12.92 -8.19
C GLY A 117 -6.28 -13.29 -9.53
N VAL A 118 -7.02 -13.91 -10.45
CA VAL A 118 -6.52 -14.37 -11.76
C VAL A 118 -6.50 -13.24 -12.79
N VAL A 119 -7.27 -12.19 -12.56
CA VAL A 119 -7.52 -11.14 -13.55
C VAL A 119 -6.48 -10.01 -13.45
N PRO A 120 -5.92 -9.55 -14.58
CA PRO A 120 -5.10 -8.33 -14.63
C PRO A 120 -5.86 -7.13 -14.03
N ILE A 121 -5.13 -6.17 -13.47
CA ILE A 121 -5.71 -4.97 -12.86
C ILE A 121 -6.56 -4.21 -13.87
N THR A 122 -6.12 -4.13 -15.13
CA THR A 122 -6.85 -3.47 -16.23
C THR A 122 -8.19 -4.12 -16.58
N CYS A 123 -8.41 -5.36 -16.15
CA CYS A 123 -9.62 -6.14 -16.38
C CYS A 123 -10.46 -6.34 -15.10
N ARG A 124 -10.18 -5.61 -14.01
CA ARG A 124 -10.98 -5.68 -12.77
C ARG A 124 -12.18 -4.74 -12.84
N ILE A 125 -13.35 -5.25 -12.47
CA ILE A 125 -14.57 -4.46 -12.40
C ILE A 125 -14.49 -3.53 -11.18
N PRO A 126 -14.87 -2.23 -11.28
CA PRO A 126 -14.72 -1.28 -10.17
C PRO A 126 -15.31 -1.74 -8.84
N GLN A 127 -16.51 -2.33 -8.85
CA GLN A 127 -17.15 -2.86 -7.63
C GLN A 127 -16.36 -4.02 -6.99
N GLN A 128 -15.59 -4.79 -7.78
CA GLN A 128 -14.72 -5.83 -7.25
C GLN A 128 -13.53 -5.21 -6.51
N VAL A 129 -12.97 -4.10 -7.01
CA VAL A 129 -11.85 -3.41 -6.37
C VAL A 129 -12.25 -2.94 -4.97
N GLU A 130 -13.43 -2.33 -4.84
CA GLU A 130 -13.95 -1.88 -3.54
C GLU A 130 -14.16 -3.05 -2.56
N LYS A 131 -14.73 -4.17 -3.02
CA LYS A 131 -14.88 -5.38 -2.19
C LYS A 131 -13.53 -5.96 -1.75
N LEU A 132 -12.53 -5.95 -2.63
CA LEU A 132 -11.17 -6.40 -2.33
C LEU A 132 -10.48 -5.49 -1.31
N ARG A 133 -10.65 -4.17 -1.43
CA ARG A 133 -10.14 -3.19 -0.47
C ARG A 133 -10.73 -3.38 0.92
N ARG A 134 -12.07 -3.53 1.02
CA ARG A 134 -12.74 -3.83 2.29
C ARG A 134 -12.22 -5.11 2.94
N ARG A 135 -12.12 -6.20 2.18
CA ARG A 135 -11.53 -7.46 2.68
C ARG A 135 -10.09 -7.31 3.14
N ALA A 136 -9.29 -6.48 2.47
CA ALA A 136 -7.91 -6.22 2.88
C ALA A 136 -7.86 -5.49 4.24
N GLU A 137 -8.72 -4.49 4.43
CA GLU A 137 -8.85 -3.78 5.72
C GLU A 137 -9.42 -4.68 6.83
N ASP A 138 -10.43 -5.50 6.54
CA ASP A 138 -10.97 -6.47 7.52
C ASP A 138 -9.88 -7.44 7.98
N ARG A 139 -9.05 -7.92 7.05
CA ARG A 139 -7.93 -8.82 7.36
C ARG A 139 -6.83 -8.10 8.14
N ARG A 140 -6.59 -6.82 7.86
CA ARG A 140 -5.68 -5.99 8.66
C ARG A 140 -6.21 -5.83 10.09
N ALA A 141 -7.50 -5.51 10.25
CA ALA A 141 -8.15 -5.38 11.56
C ALA A 141 -8.10 -6.70 12.36
N PHE A 142 -8.37 -7.83 11.71
CA PHE A 142 -8.24 -9.16 12.32
C PHE A 142 -6.79 -9.46 12.73
N SER A 143 -5.82 -9.08 11.90
CA SER A 143 -4.40 -9.26 12.19
C SER A 143 -3.94 -8.45 13.41
N PHE A 144 -4.49 -7.25 13.63
CA PHE A 144 -4.31 -6.50 14.87
C PHE A 144 -4.91 -7.23 16.06
N GLY A 145 -6.17 -7.67 15.98
CA GLY A 145 -6.81 -8.41 17.07
C GLY A 145 -6.06 -9.68 17.47
N ARG A 146 -5.42 -10.36 16.50
CA ARG A 146 -4.58 -11.55 16.77
C ARG A 146 -3.29 -11.20 17.51
N LEU A 147 -2.64 -10.07 17.19
CA LEU A 147 -1.48 -9.61 17.94
C LEU A 147 -1.88 -9.16 19.34
N GLU A 148 -2.96 -8.39 19.47
CA GLU A 148 -3.50 -7.91 20.75
C GLU A 148 -3.88 -9.09 21.67
N GLY A 149 -4.49 -10.15 21.13
CA GLY A 149 -4.82 -11.34 21.90
C GLY A 149 -3.60 -12.15 22.38
N LYS A 150 -2.47 -12.08 21.67
CA LYS A 150 -1.24 -12.83 22.01
C LYS A 150 -0.32 -12.05 22.95
N TYR A 151 -0.26 -10.73 22.81
CA TYR A 151 0.70 -9.87 23.51
C TYR A 151 0.06 -8.83 24.44
N GLY A 152 -1.28 -8.75 24.47
CA GLY A 152 -2.02 -7.71 25.17
C GLY A 152 -2.15 -6.42 24.35
N ARG A 153 -3.20 -5.64 24.61
CA ARG A 153 -3.45 -4.34 23.94
C ARG A 153 -2.39 -3.29 24.31
N GLU A 154 -1.91 -3.34 25.55
CA GLU A 154 -0.87 -2.45 26.07
C GLU A 154 0.50 -2.68 25.41
N GLY A 155 0.76 -3.87 24.85
CA GLY A 155 2.02 -4.18 24.17
C GLY A 155 2.17 -3.60 22.75
N LEU A 156 1.14 -2.92 22.23
CA LEU A 156 1.06 -2.42 20.86
C LEU A 156 0.71 -0.92 20.77
N CYS A 157 0.32 -0.31 21.90
CA CYS A 157 -0.08 1.08 22.01
C CYS A 157 0.63 1.74 23.20
N GLU A 158 1.35 2.83 22.94
CA GLU A 158 1.76 3.75 24.01
C GLU A 158 0.51 4.47 24.51
N GLU A 159 0.19 4.37 25.79
CA GLU A 159 -0.78 5.28 26.39
C GLU A 159 -0.28 6.71 26.18
N VAL A 160 -1.04 7.48 25.42
CA VAL A 160 -0.91 8.93 25.43
C VAL A 160 -1.34 9.34 26.83
N GLY A 161 -0.38 9.72 27.67
CA GLY A 161 -0.63 10.42 28.93
C GLY A 161 -1.32 11.75 28.64
N GLY A 162 -2.62 11.68 28.39
CA GLY A 162 -3.52 12.82 28.37
C GLY A 162 -3.94 13.08 29.80
N GLY A 163 -3.21 13.96 30.49
CA GLY A 163 -3.69 14.54 31.73
C GLY A 163 -4.99 15.30 31.46
N ASP A 164 -6.10 14.72 31.89
CA ASP A 164 -7.32 15.47 32.15
C ASP A 164 -7.10 16.24 33.46
N ALA A 165 -6.56 17.45 33.35
CA ALA A 165 -6.54 18.41 34.43
C ALA A 165 -7.95 19.00 34.58
N GLY A 166 -8.84 18.23 35.21
CA GLY A 166 -9.96 18.79 35.94
C GLY A 166 -9.40 19.67 37.06
N GLY A 167 -9.53 20.98 36.89
CA GLY A 167 -8.90 21.97 37.75
C GLY A 167 -9.41 21.93 39.19
N GLU A 168 -8.47 21.89 40.14
CA GLU A 168 -8.62 22.60 41.40
C GLU A 168 -7.38 23.48 41.59
N VAL A 169 -7.62 24.78 41.62
CA VAL A 169 -6.59 25.81 41.77
C VAL A 169 -6.20 25.88 43.24
N VAL A 170 -5.04 25.33 43.59
CA VAL A 170 -4.35 25.68 44.84
C VAL A 170 -2.95 26.16 44.48
N ALA A 171 -2.72 27.45 44.68
CA ALA A 171 -1.45 28.12 44.44
C ALA A 171 -0.35 27.63 45.39
N PRO A 172 0.93 27.62 44.96
CA PRO A 172 2.04 27.71 45.89
C PRO A 172 2.88 28.97 45.65
N GLY A 173 3.22 29.62 46.76
CA GLY A 173 4.25 30.65 46.79
C GLY A 173 5.66 30.04 46.74
N GLY A 174 6.58 30.82 46.17
CA GLY A 174 7.95 31.02 46.66
C GLY A 174 8.96 29.88 46.59
N GLY A 175 9.97 30.05 45.72
CA GLY A 175 11.36 29.77 46.10
C GLY A 175 12.14 28.75 45.27
N GLY A 176 12.92 29.25 44.31
CA GLY A 176 14.36 28.96 44.18
C GLY A 176 14.87 27.56 43.77
N GLY A 177 15.49 27.51 42.60
CA GLY A 177 16.81 26.87 42.41
C GLY A 177 16.86 25.50 41.71
N GLY A 178 17.77 25.39 40.75
CA GLY A 178 18.41 24.12 40.37
C GLY A 178 17.84 23.42 39.14
N ALA A 179 18.65 23.33 38.10
CA ALA A 179 18.47 22.49 36.93
C ALA A 179 18.24 21.03 37.30
N GLU A 180 17.39 20.30 36.55
CA GLU A 180 17.68 18.98 35.96
C GLU A 180 16.70 18.74 34.77
N SER A 181 17.27 18.43 33.61
CA SER A 181 16.55 18.04 32.39
C SER A 181 15.92 16.66 32.57
N GLY A 182 14.65 16.62 32.97
CA GLY A 182 13.88 15.39 33.13
C GLY A 182 13.50 14.74 31.80
N ALA A 183 14.31 13.79 31.34
CA ALA A 183 13.93 12.82 30.32
C ALA A 183 12.89 11.85 30.89
N LEU A 184 11.60 12.14 30.72
CA LEU A 184 10.52 11.24 31.14
C LEU A 184 10.33 10.08 30.13
N ALA A 185 10.72 8.89 30.60
CA ALA A 185 10.20 7.54 30.31
C ALA A 185 10.46 6.85 28.94
N PRO A 186 11.60 6.13 28.80
CA PRO A 186 11.80 5.07 27.79
C PRO A 186 11.65 3.63 28.34
N VAL A 187 11.18 3.44 29.58
CA VAL A 187 11.23 2.13 30.27
C VAL A 187 10.16 1.14 29.76
N GLN A 188 9.00 1.63 29.31
CA GLN A 188 7.86 0.78 28.94
C GLN A 188 7.98 0.24 27.50
N THR A 189 8.32 1.10 26.53
CA THR A 189 8.56 0.75 25.12
C THR A 189 9.62 -0.35 24.96
N ARG A 190 10.63 -0.38 25.86
CA ARG A 190 11.70 -1.39 25.88
C ARG A 190 11.21 -2.80 26.18
N LYS A 191 10.13 -2.97 26.95
CA LYS A 191 9.59 -4.29 27.32
C LYS A 191 8.69 -4.87 26.23
N GLU A 192 7.93 -4.04 25.53
CA GLU A 192 6.86 -4.44 24.60
C GLU A 192 7.40 -5.13 23.33
N TYR A 193 8.28 -4.44 22.57
CA TYR A 193 8.89 -5.03 21.36
C TYR A 193 9.75 -6.26 21.64
N ARG A 194 10.29 -6.37 22.87
CA ARG A 194 11.10 -7.51 23.31
C ARG A 194 10.31 -8.81 23.34
N GLN A 195 8.98 -8.76 23.45
CA GLN A 195 8.13 -9.95 23.51
C GLN A 195 7.63 -10.42 22.13
N LEU A 196 7.54 -9.54 21.12
CA LEU A 196 6.97 -9.87 19.80
C LEU A 196 7.86 -10.80 18.97
N ALA A 197 7.37 -11.98 18.59
CA ALA A 197 8.14 -12.91 17.76
C ALA A 197 8.31 -12.36 16.32
N PRO A 198 9.50 -12.47 15.70
CA PRO A 198 9.72 -11.98 14.32
C PRO A 198 8.76 -12.58 13.28
N ALA A 199 8.35 -13.84 13.48
CA ALA A 199 7.37 -14.51 12.63
C ALA A 199 5.98 -13.87 12.74
N ASP A 200 5.56 -13.45 13.93
CA ASP A 200 4.27 -12.78 14.13
C ASP A 200 4.25 -11.37 13.55
N ILE A 201 5.36 -10.62 13.68
CA ILE A 201 5.53 -9.33 13.02
C ILE A 201 5.44 -9.49 11.51
N THR A 202 6.20 -10.43 10.94
CA THR A 202 6.20 -10.70 9.50
C THR A 202 4.81 -11.09 9.00
N ALA A 203 4.13 -11.99 9.71
CA ALA A 203 2.79 -12.44 9.36
C ALA A 203 1.77 -11.31 9.49
N HIS A 204 1.91 -10.45 10.51
CA HIS A 204 1.05 -9.28 10.67
C HIS A 204 1.22 -8.31 9.50
N VAL A 205 2.46 -7.89 9.22
CA VAL A 205 2.79 -6.96 8.14
C VAL A 205 2.34 -7.52 6.78
N ALA A 206 2.58 -8.81 6.52
CA ALA A 206 2.16 -9.47 5.29
C ALA A 206 0.63 -9.43 5.09
N ARG A 207 -0.15 -9.61 6.16
CA ARG A 207 -1.63 -9.53 6.11
C ARG A 207 -2.13 -8.10 5.95
N SER A 208 -1.54 -7.16 6.70
CA SER A 208 -1.87 -5.73 6.66
C SER A 208 -1.62 -5.13 5.28
N LEU A 209 -0.61 -5.62 4.56
CA LEU A 209 -0.26 -5.19 3.20
C LEU A 209 -0.84 -6.06 2.08
N ASN A 210 -1.65 -7.07 2.40
CA ASN A 210 -2.24 -8.00 1.42
C ASN A 210 -1.22 -8.70 0.51
N LEU A 211 -0.04 -9.08 1.05
CA LEU A 211 1.06 -9.69 0.31
C LEU A 211 0.96 -11.22 0.21
N ILE A 212 0.12 -11.83 1.03
CA ILE A 212 -0.16 -13.27 1.08
C ILE A 212 -1.65 -13.51 0.81
N SER A 213 -1.99 -14.61 0.14
CA SER A 213 -3.40 -14.92 -0.11
C SER A 213 -4.08 -15.39 1.18
N SER A 214 -5.36 -15.07 1.32
CA SER A 214 -6.17 -15.49 2.49
C SER A 214 -6.27 -17.01 2.63
N LEU A 215 -6.03 -17.76 1.55
CA LEU A 215 -5.94 -19.21 1.60
C LEU A 215 -4.83 -19.69 2.55
N TRP A 216 -3.78 -18.90 2.77
CA TRP A 216 -2.72 -19.26 3.72
C TRP A 216 -3.18 -19.16 5.17
N ASP A 217 -4.31 -18.48 5.43
CA ASP A 217 -4.92 -18.41 6.77
C ASP A 217 -5.93 -19.55 6.99
N SER A 218 -6.43 -20.17 5.92
CA SER A 218 -7.51 -21.18 5.99
C SER A 218 -7.08 -22.59 5.59
N VAL A 219 -5.97 -22.76 4.89
CA VAL A 219 -5.47 -24.08 4.52
C VAL A 219 -4.82 -24.70 5.75
N PRO A 220 -5.22 -25.92 6.16
CA PRO A 220 -4.47 -26.70 7.14
C PRO A 220 -3.15 -27.11 6.45
N LEU A 221 -2.14 -26.25 6.56
CA LEU A 221 -0.81 -26.40 5.96
C LEU A 221 0.01 -27.50 6.64
N SER A 222 -0.59 -28.61 7.05
CA SER A 222 0.12 -29.81 7.53
C SER A 222 1.02 -30.45 6.46
N LEU A 223 0.99 -29.95 5.22
CA LEU A 223 1.80 -30.41 4.08
C LEU A 223 2.94 -29.47 3.68
N LEU A 224 2.99 -28.22 4.16
CA LEU A 224 4.11 -27.31 3.89
C LEU A 224 4.78 -26.92 5.22
N PRO A 225 6.12 -27.00 5.31
CA PRO A 225 6.83 -26.50 6.48
C PRO A 225 6.48 -25.03 6.76
N ASP A 226 6.07 -24.72 8.00
CA ASP A 226 5.83 -23.35 8.48
C ASP A 226 7.02 -22.41 8.19
N THR A 227 8.22 -22.98 8.12
CA THR A 227 9.46 -22.31 7.74
C THR A 227 9.43 -21.78 6.31
N LEU A 228 8.90 -22.53 5.34
CA LEU A 228 8.79 -22.06 3.94
C LEU A 228 7.79 -20.91 3.82
N VAL A 229 6.67 -21.02 4.52
CA VAL A 229 5.64 -19.96 4.57
C VAL A 229 6.22 -18.67 5.14
N GLY A 230 6.91 -18.79 6.27
CA GLY A 230 7.62 -17.68 6.91
C GLY A 230 8.65 -17.04 5.99
N VAL A 231 9.46 -17.84 5.29
CA VAL A 231 10.49 -17.35 4.36
C VAL A 231 9.89 -16.60 3.17
N VAL A 232 8.82 -17.14 2.56
CA VAL A 232 8.14 -16.50 1.43
C VAL A 232 7.47 -15.19 1.87
N ALA A 233 6.78 -15.19 3.02
CA ALA A 233 6.17 -14.00 3.59
C ALA A 233 7.24 -12.94 3.89
N ALA A 234 8.33 -13.30 4.57
CA ALA A 234 9.44 -12.39 4.87
C ALA A 234 10.08 -11.82 3.61
N ARG A 235 10.27 -12.63 2.55
CA ARG A 235 10.79 -12.15 1.26
C ARG A 235 9.85 -11.14 0.61
N ARG A 236 8.54 -11.40 0.60
CA ARG A 236 7.55 -10.49 0.03
C ARG A 236 7.44 -9.19 0.83
N VAL A 237 7.42 -9.27 2.16
CA VAL A 237 7.44 -8.11 3.05
C VAL A 237 8.67 -7.25 2.77
N ARG A 238 9.88 -7.81 2.81
CA ARG A 238 11.12 -7.07 2.52
C ARG A 238 11.10 -6.42 1.14
N GLN A 239 10.67 -7.16 0.11
CA GLN A 239 10.58 -6.60 -1.23
C GLN A 239 9.59 -5.42 -1.31
N HIS A 240 8.48 -5.50 -0.58
CA HIS A 240 7.49 -4.42 -0.55
C HIS A 240 7.97 -3.22 0.26
N LEU A 241 8.64 -3.42 1.40
CA LEU A 241 9.23 -2.32 2.17
C LEU A 241 10.30 -1.56 1.38
N ARG A 242 11.17 -2.28 0.66
CA ARG A 242 12.15 -1.67 -0.27
C ARG A 242 11.46 -0.85 -1.37
N TYR A 243 10.34 -1.34 -1.88
CA TYR A 243 9.52 -0.59 -2.82
C TYR A 243 8.99 0.70 -2.19
N LEU A 244 8.43 0.63 -0.98
CA LEU A 244 7.91 1.80 -0.28
C LEU A 244 9.01 2.82 0.02
N ASP A 245 10.22 2.35 0.36
CA ASP A 245 11.37 3.23 0.60
C ASP A 245 11.75 3.99 -0.68
N ARG A 246 11.84 3.27 -1.80
CA ARG A 246 12.09 3.86 -3.11
C ARG A 246 10.99 4.83 -3.54
N ASP A 247 9.71 4.45 -3.35
CA ASP A 247 8.56 5.29 -3.68
C ASP A 247 8.53 6.56 -2.82
N ASN A 248 8.82 6.49 -1.52
CA ASN A 248 8.92 7.66 -0.65
C ASN A 248 9.93 8.68 -1.21
N HIS A 249 11.11 8.20 -1.63
CA HIS A 249 12.12 9.07 -2.21
C HIS A 249 11.66 9.72 -3.52
N LEU A 250 11.13 8.92 -4.45
CA LEU A 250 10.65 9.42 -5.75
C LEU A 250 9.46 10.37 -5.57
N LEU A 251 8.63 10.15 -4.55
CA LEU A 251 7.53 11.02 -4.18
C LEU A 251 8.03 12.37 -3.66
N HIS A 252 9.03 12.38 -2.78
CA HIS A 252 9.66 13.62 -2.32
C HIS A 252 10.29 14.41 -3.48
N GLN A 253 10.98 13.73 -4.40
CA GLN A 253 11.54 14.37 -5.61
C GLN A 253 10.48 14.96 -6.53
N ALA A 254 9.30 14.34 -6.59
CA ALA A 254 8.19 14.77 -7.46
C ALA A 254 7.30 15.86 -6.84
N GLY A 255 7.69 16.48 -5.73
CA GLY A 255 6.89 17.54 -5.06
C GLY A 255 6.03 17.06 -3.89
N GLY A 256 6.23 15.82 -3.43
CA GLY A 256 5.56 15.26 -2.26
C GLY A 256 4.06 15.01 -2.45
N VAL A 257 3.32 14.90 -1.35
CA VAL A 257 1.88 14.60 -1.36
C VAL A 257 1.06 15.68 -2.06
N GLY A 258 1.53 16.94 -2.06
CA GLY A 258 0.83 18.05 -2.71
C GLY A 258 0.74 17.90 -4.23
N ALA A 259 1.73 17.23 -4.86
CA ALA A 259 1.79 17.03 -6.30
C ALA A 259 1.01 15.80 -6.80
N LEU A 260 0.48 14.97 -5.89
CA LEU A 260 -0.26 13.77 -6.24
C LEU A 260 -1.69 14.09 -6.71
N GLU A 261 -2.11 13.43 -7.79
CA GLU A 261 -3.53 13.32 -8.16
C GLU A 261 -4.32 12.55 -7.10
N GLU A 262 -5.64 12.72 -7.08
CA GLU A 262 -6.53 12.16 -6.04
C GLU A 262 -6.42 10.63 -5.95
N ASP A 263 -6.49 9.96 -7.10
CA ASP A 263 -6.37 8.51 -7.19
C ASP A 263 -4.97 8.02 -6.77
N GLU A 264 -3.92 8.80 -7.05
CA GLU A 264 -2.56 8.43 -6.64
C GLU A 264 -2.36 8.52 -5.14
N VAL A 265 -3.02 9.46 -4.45
CA VAL A 265 -3.03 9.51 -2.98
C VAL A 265 -3.67 8.25 -2.42
N LEU A 266 -4.85 7.88 -2.92
CA LEU A 266 -5.57 6.70 -2.46
C LEU A 266 -4.75 5.41 -2.68
N LEU A 267 -4.15 5.25 -3.87
CA LEU A 267 -3.29 4.11 -4.16
C LEU A 267 -2.01 4.09 -3.32
N ALA A 268 -1.41 5.25 -3.06
CA ALA A 268 -0.22 5.36 -2.20
C ALA A 268 -0.55 4.99 -0.74
N CYS A 269 -1.74 5.35 -0.26
CA CYS A 269 -2.25 4.92 1.03
C CYS A 269 -2.52 3.41 1.06
N GLU A 270 -3.15 2.86 0.02
CA GLU A 270 -3.39 1.42 -0.12
C GLU A 270 -2.07 0.62 -0.10
N ASP A 271 -1.06 1.05 -0.85
CA ASP A 271 0.27 0.42 -0.88
C ASP A 271 0.96 0.41 0.49
N ARG A 272 0.66 1.37 1.36
CA ARG A 272 1.21 1.47 2.72
C ARG A 272 0.33 0.79 3.76
N GLY A 273 -0.83 0.27 3.36
CA GLY A 273 -1.84 -0.28 4.26
C GLY A 273 -2.40 0.77 5.20
N ILE A 274 -2.69 1.98 4.72
CA ILE A 274 -3.19 3.12 5.51
C ILE A 274 -4.50 3.67 4.93
N TRP A 275 -5.37 2.78 4.46
CA TRP A 275 -6.61 3.18 3.80
C TRP A 275 -7.50 4.00 4.74
N PRO A 276 -7.97 5.18 4.31
CA PRO A 276 -8.96 5.92 5.07
C PRO A 276 -10.26 5.12 5.02
N VAL A 277 -10.67 4.52 6.14
CA VAL A 277 -12.00 3.91 6.21
C VAL A 277 -12.99 5.05 6.40
N GLY A 278 -13.68 5.43 5.32
CA GLY A 278 -14.82 6.34 5.43
C GLY A 278 -15.86 5.70 6.34
N LYS A 279 -16.16 6.33 7.47
CA LYS A 279 -17.39 6.00 8.19
C LYS A 279 -18.52 6.28 7.19
N LYS A 280 -19.33 5.28 6.88
CA LYS A 280 -20.64 5.56 6.31
C LYS A 280 -21.37 6.34 7.39
N GLU A 281 -21.46 7.65 7.24
CA GLU A 281 -22.46 8.40 7.96
C GLU A 281 -23.81 7.90 7.41
N GLU A 282 -24.46 7.03 8.17
CA GLU A 282 -25.86 6.68 7.96
C GLU A 282 -26.67 7.96 8.19
N GLY A 283 -26.87 8.77 7.14
CA GLY A 283 -27.72 9.94 7.25
C GLY A 283 -27.64 10.95 6.12
N ASP A 284 -26.51 11.10 5.43
CA ASP A 284 -26.37 12.27 4.54
C ASP A 284 -26.61 11.95 3.06
N SER A 285 -27.88 12.02 2.69
CA SER A 285 -28.32 12.24 1.32
C SER A 285 -27.99 13.67 0.88
N GLY A 286 -26.75 13.93 0.51
CA GLY A 286 -26.33 15.23 -0.04
C GLY A 286 -24.88 15.24 -0.49
N GLY A 287 -24.62 15.54 -1.76
CA GLY A 287 -23.28 15.47 -2.35
C GLY A 287 -22.26 16.38 -1.65
N GLY A 288 -21.30 15.78 -0.95
CA GLY A 288 -20.19 16.48 -0.30
C GLY A 288 -19.14 15.56 0.37
N SER A 289 -19.48 14.31 0.66
CA SER A 289 -18.67 13.36 1.45
C SER A 289 -17.29 12.99 0.84
N GLY A 290 -17.08 13.18 -0.47
CA GLY A 290 -15.82 12.81 -1.13
C GLY A 290 -14.58 13.59 -0.67
N GLY A 291 -14.76 14.87 -0.31
CA GLY A 291 -13.65 15.75 0.09
C GLY A 291 -13.02 15.38 1.44
N GLY A 292 -13.82 14.89 2.39
CA GLY A 292 -13.34 14.50 3.72
C GLY A 292 -12.42 13.28 3.68
N LEU A 293 -12.79 12.27 2.89
CA LEU A 293 -12.00 11.05 2.73
C LEU A 293 -10.64 11.34 2.10
N LEU A 294 -10.61 12.11 1.01
CA LEU A 294 -9.38 12.47 0.31
C LEU A 294 -8.46 13.34 1.18
N SER A 295 -9.03 14.29 1.93
CA SER A 295 -8.27 15.14 2.85
C SER A 295 -7.62 14.32 3.96
N SER A 296 -8.37 13.39 4.55
CA SER A 296 -7.85 12.41 5.52
C SER A 296 -6.75 11.53 4.92
N ALA A 297 -6.94 11.05 3.68
CA ALA A 297 -5.93 10.27 2.96
C ALA A 297 -4.62 11.04 2.77
N ARG A 298 -4.71 12.30 2.32
CA ARG A 298 -3.55 13.18 2.12
C ARG A 298 -2.83 13.42 3.44
N GLU A 299 -3.55 13.68 4.51
CA GLU A 299 -2.96 13.92 5.83
C GLU A 299 -2.28 12.67 6.38
N ASN A 300 -2.92 11.51 6.31
CA ASN A 300 -2.32 10.24 6.70
C ASN A 300 -1.05 9.95 5.90
N LEU A 301 -1.05 10.20 4.59
CA LEU A 301 0.13 9.99 3.75
C LEU A 301 1.26 10.95 4.12
N ARG A 302 0.97 12.24 4.35
CA ARG A 302 1.98 13.21 4.83
C ARG A 302 2.58 12.78 6.15
N ARG A 303 1.73 12.38 7.10
CA ARG A 303 2.15 11.93 8.42
C ARG A 303 3.00 10.67 8.33
N TRP A 304 2.63 9.70 7.50
CA TRP A 304 3.42 8.51 7.25
C TRP A 304 4.82 8.85 6.74
N LEU A 305 4.91 9.71 5.71
CA LEU A 305 6.19 10.14 5.13
C LEU A 305 7.04 10.90 6.15
N TYR A 306 6.43 11.76 6.97
CA TYR A 306 7.11 12.43 8.06
C TYR A 306 7.66 11.44 9.07
N LEU A 307 6.86 10.49 9.57
CA LEU A 307 7.28 9.56 10.62
C LEU A 307 8.34 8.55 10.14
N VAL A 308 8.28 8.14 8.87
CA VAL A 308 9.29 7.26 8.25
C VAL A 308 10.54 8.02 7.83
N GLY A 309 10.42 9.31 7.51
CA GLY A 309 11.47 10.13 6.91
C GLY A 309 12.71 10.33 7.78
N ASP A 310 13.83 10.57 7.10
CA ASP A 310 15.11 10.91 7.71
C ASP A 310 15.11 12.41 8.04
N GLY A 311 14.56 12.79 9.20
CA GLY A 311 14.64 14.16 9.74
C GLY A 311 16.07 14.66 9.98
N ARG A 312 17.11 13.85 9.71
CA ARG A 312 18.47 14.34 9.55
C ARG A 312 18.57 14.95 8.15
N GLY A 313 18.58 16.28 8.06
CA GLY A 313 18.99 16.97 6.83
C GLY A 313 20.32 16.39 6.30
N PRO A 314 20.59 16.49 5.00
CA PRO A 314 21.79 15.91 4.41
C PRO A 314 23.04 16.43 5.14
N VAL A 315 23.74 15.56 5.86
CA VAL A 315 25.08 15.84 6.37
C VAL A 315 26.03 15.60 5.19
N ALA A 316 26.53 16.68 4.60
CA ALA A 316 27.38 16.61 3.42
C ALA A 316 28.60 15.70 3.66
N GLY A 317 28.79 14.71 2.78
CA GLY A 317 30.04 13.96 2.66
C GLY A 317 30.23 12.74 3.55
N ARG A 318 29.25 12.32 4.37
CA ARG A 318 29.43 11.14 5.25
C ARG A 318 28.32 10.08 5.21
N ASP A 319 27.10 10.47 4.88
CA ASP A 319 25.96 9.56 4.97
C ASP A 319 25.25 9.40 3.63
N ASP A 320 25.52 8.31 2.91
CA ASP A 320 24.71 7.90 1.76
C ASP A 320 23.26 7.64 2.25
N PRO A 321 22.24 8.40 1.78
CA PRO A 321 20.84 8.14 2.08
C PRO A 321 20.39 6.72 1.69
N TRP A 322 21.10 6.10 0.75
CA TRP A 322 20.85 4.75 0.25
C TRP A 322 21.74 3.68 0.86
N SER A 323 22.53 4.03 1.90
CA SER A 323 23.26 3.04 2.68
C SER A 323 22.30 1.97 3.21
N ALA A 324 22.79 0.73 3.27
CA ALA A 324 22.02 -0.41 3.73
C ALA A 324 21.49 -0.23 5.17
N GLU A 325 22.27 0.45 6.02
CA GLU A 325 21.91 0.79 7.40
C GLU A 325 20.71 1.74 7.45
N ARG A 326 20.75 2.87 6.71
CA ARG A 326 19.62 3.80 6.66
C ARG A 326 18.37 3.20 6.03
N ALA A 327 18.55 2.36 5.00
CA ALA A 327 17.44 1.61 4.43
C ALA A 327 16.81 0.68 5.50
N ALA A 328 17.63 -0.05 6.26
CA ALA A 328 17.15 -0.90 7.36
C ALA A 328 16.44 -0.10 8.45
N GLU A 329 16.95 1.08 8.84
CA GLU A 329 16.29 1.98 9.80
C GLU A 329 14.92 2.47 9.30
N ARG A 330 14.80 2.80 8.01
CA ARG A 330 13.51 3.21 7.40
C ARG A 330 12.54 2.05 7.32
N GLU A 331 13.00 0.87 6.92
CA GLU A 331 12.19 -0.36 6.92
C GLU A 331 11.67 -0.67 8.34
N ALA A 332 12.51 -0.55 9.37
CA ALA A 332 12.12 -0.77 10.76
C ALA A 332 11.07 0.25 11.23
N ARG A 333 11.21 1.53 10.89
CA ARG A 333 10.19 2.56 11.15
C ARG A 333 8.86 2.24 10.48
N MET A 334 8.87 1.81 9.21
CA MET A 334 7.65 1.38 8.52
C MET A 334 6.97 0.22 9.25
N VAL A 335 7.75 -0.79 9.68
CA VAL A 335 7.21 -1.93 10.45
C VAL A 335 6.60 -1.47 11.76
N VAL A 336 7.27 -0.58 12.51
CA VAL A 336 6.73 -0.01 13.76
C VAL A 336 5.38 0.65 13.51
N LEU A 337 5.25 1.47 12.45
CA LEU A 337 3.98 2.13 12.15
C LEU A 337 2.90 1.16 11.67
N MET A 338 3.27 0.04 11.03
CA MET A 338 2.33 -1.02 10.65
C MET A 338 1.85 -1.85 11.84
N LEU A 339 2.64 -1.92 12.92
CA LEU A 339 2.28 -2.60 14.17
C LEU A 339 1.38 -1.76 15.08
N ARG A 340 1.16 -0.47 14.77
CA ARG A 340 0.35 0.44 15.58
C ARG A 340 -0.95 0.83 14.86
N ARG A 341 -2.05 0.89 15.60
CA ARG A 341 -3.31 1.48 15.12
C ARG A 341 -3.25 3.00 15.12
N GLU A 342 -2.59 3.57 16.12
CA GLU A 342 -2.40 5.01 16.29
C GLU A 342 -0.93 5.35 16.18
N TRP A 343 -0.62 6.36 15.38
CA TRP A 343 0.77 6.77 15.17
C TRP A 343 1.20 7.82 16.19
N PRO A 344 2.49 7.83 16.57
CA PRO A 344 3.05 8.92 17.37
C PRO A 344 2.94 10.26 16.64
N ARG A 345 3.05 11.35 17.40
CA ARG A 345 3.17 12.69 16.81
C ARG A 345 4.62 12.97 16.37
N GLU A 346 5.59 12.39 17.06
CA GLU A 346 7.01 12.68 16.86
C GLU A 346 7.76 11.52 16.18
N GLN A 347 8.74 11.87 15.35
CA GLN A 347 9.66 10.89 14.73
C GLN A 347 10.53 10.16 15.77
N THR A 348 10.86 10.82 16.87
CA THR A 348 11.72 10.31 17.96
C THR A 348 11.17 9.01 18.53
N ALA A 349 9.88 8.97 18.88
CA ALA A 349 9.21 7.78 19.41
C ALA A 349 9.27 6.59 18.42
N VAL A 350 9.07 6.85 17.12
CA VAL A 350 9.13 5.83 16.07
C VAL A 350 10.56 5.31 15.91
N ARG A 351 11.58 6.20 15.95
CA ARG A 351 12.99 5.81 15.87
C ARG A 351 13.44 4.97 17.05
N THR A 352 13.10 5.38 18.27
CA THR A 352 13.40 4.60 19.48
C THR A 352 12.80 3.21 19.39
N SER A 353 11.54 3.11 18.96
CA SER A 353 10.85 1.83 18.75
C SER A 353 11.52 0.98 17.65
N ALA A 354 11.96 1.61 16.56
CA ALA A 354 12.64 0.94 15.45
C ALA A 354 14.01 0.37 15.86
N HIS A 355 14.81 1.12 16.62
CA HIS A 355 16.07 0.64 17.17
C HIS A 355 15.87 -0.53 18.12
N LEU A 356 14.84 -0.47 18.98
CA LEU A 356 14.48 -1.59 19.88
C LEU A 356 14.08 -2.85 19.09
N LEU A 357 13.36 -2.68 17.97
CA LEU A 357 12.96 -3.77 17.11
C LEU A 357 14.16 -4.41 16.39
N GLN A 358 15.12 -3.60 15.92
CA GLN A 358 16.33 -4.08 15.24
C GLN A 358 17.29 -4.81 16.20
N ALA A 359 17.48 -4.30 17.41
CA ALA A 359 18.34 -4.89 18.43
C ALA A 359 17.88 -6.28 18.93
N LYS A 360 16.69 -6.74 18.53
CA LYS A 360 16.18 -8.09 18.79
C LYS A 360 16.53 -9.09 17.67
N GLY A 361 16.82 -8.60 16.46
CA GLY A 361 17.09 -9.42 15.28
C GLY A 361 18.56 -9.79 15.11
N GLU A 362 19.46 -9.09 15.81
CA GLU A 362 20.87 -9.44 16.03
C GLU A 362 20.97 -10.41 17.21
#